data_AF-A0A812T7B1-F1
#
_entry.id   AF-A0A812T7B1-F1
#
_cell.length_a   1.000
_cell.length_b   1.000
_cell.length_c   1.000
_cell.angle_alpha   90.00
_cell.angle_beta   90.00
_cell.angle_gamma   90.00
#
_symmetry.space_group_name_H-M   'P 1'
#
loop_
_entity.id
_entity.type
_entity.pdbx_description
1 polymer ?
#
loop_
_entity_poly.entity_id
_entity_poly.type
_entity_poly.pdbx_seq_one_letter_code
_entity_poly.pdbx_strand_id
1 'polypeptide(L)'
;MFKPITEILYEHPGEDTWCIIGKAGNRSLACALARKHRDMRAYVEYNHQRAELAGQVAALAQPRKVALPDGSTLKVRDYDDLFCMINGYYNMSREEALNDYEALTHMSEHFCSISKELVPDYNRLSLGYLVEESPAHARYIKSLLMSDRPVEHLNQSDIDVFRTEAAIQCRMDNDHGGNCDVAWCNYRGCLDADGVTVRQTDYGECPPV
;
A
#
# COMPACT_ATOMS: atom_id res chain seq x y z
N MET A 1 -2.83 19.00 10.11
CA MET A 1 -2.44 18.01 9.08
C MET A 1 -3.10 18.23 7.72
N PHE A 2 -3.72 19.40 7.47
CA PHE A 2 -4.34 19.74 6.16
C PHE A 2 -3.44 20.52 5.21
N LYS A 3 -2.22 20.83 5.64
CA LYS A 3 -1.24 21.54 4.82
C LYS A 3 -0.74 20.61 3.70
N PRO A 4 -0.55 21.10 2.46
CA PRO A 4 0.06 20.29 1.40
C PRO A 4 1.42 19.74 1.83
N ILE A 5 1.70 18.48 1.47
CA ILE A 5 2.94 17.78 1.84
C ILE A 5 4.17 18.52 1.32
N THR A 6 4.07 19.09 0.11
CA THR A 6 5.10 19.93 -0.49
C THR A 6 5.52 21.08 0.42
N GLU A 7 4.56 21.72 1.10
CA GLU A 7 4.86 22.84 1.99
C GLU A 7 5.41 22.37 3.34
N ILE A 8 5.14 21.12 3.76
CA ILE A 8 5.75 20.51 4.96
C ILE A 8 7.22 20.19 4.66
N LEU A 9 7.50 19.55 3.52
CA LEU A 9 8.86 19.25 3.08
C LEU A 9 9.71 20.51 2.89
N TYR A 10 9.11 21.60 2.40
CA TYR A 10 9.79 22.89 2.28
C TYR A 10 10.20 23.48 3.63
N GLU A 11 9.38 23.32 4.68
CA GLU A 11 9.68 23.79 6.04
C GLU A 11 10.72 22.93 6.76
N HIS A 12 10.92 21.69 6.32
CA HIS A 12 11.80 20.71 6.93
C HIS A 12 12.80 20.13 5.90
N PRO A 13 13.71 20.95 5.36
CA PRO A 13 14.61 20.53 4.29
C PRO A 13 15.52 19.37 4.76
N GLY A 14 15.55 18.30 3.96
CA GLY A 14 16.35 17.11 4.25
C GLY A 14 15.70 16.13 5.23
N GLU A 15 14.51 16.43 5.74
CA GLU A 15 13.68 15.47 6.47
C GLU A 15 12.64 14.84 5.54
N ASP A 16 12.36 13.56 5.79
CA ASP A 16 11.29 12.81 5.17
C ASP A 16 9.98 13.06 5.94
N THR A 17 8.87 13.29 5.24
CA THR A 17 7.57 13.50 5.88
C THR A 17 7.14 12.28 6.69
N TRP A 18 7.55 11.05 6.32
CA TRP A 18 7.35 9.87 7.16
C TRP A 18 7.98 10.00 8.54
N CYS A 19 9.13 10.68 8.67
CA CYS A 19 9.77 10.96 9.95
C CYS A 19 9.04 12.08 10.71
N ILE A 20 8.64 13.14 10.01
CA ILE A 20 7.89 14.28 10.57
C ILE A 20 6.54 13.79 11.14
N ILE A 21 5.86 12.92 10.40
CA ILE A 21 4.54 12.34 10.75
C ILE A 21 4.69 11.10 11.64
N GLY A 22 5.82 10.41 11.64
CA GLY A 22 6.08 9.25 12.50
C GLY A 22 5.90 9.57 13.99
N LYS A 23 6.03 10.85 14.37
CA LYS A 23 5.64 11.35 15.71
C LYS A 23 4.14 11.21 16.03
N ALA A 24 3.29 11.00 15.03
CA ALA A 24 1.84 10.86 15.12
C ALA A 24 1.32 9.42 14.95
N GLY A 25 2.17 8.44 14.59
CA GLY A 25 1.73 7.05 14.44
C GLY A 25 2.84 6.00 14.23
N ASN A 26 2.67 4.83 14.86
CA ASN A 26 3.67 3.75 14.89
C ASN A 26 4.04 3.18 13.51
N ARG A 27 3.09 3.05 12.57
CA ARG A 27 3.35 2.53 11.21
C ARG A 27 4.28 3.47 10.44
N SER A 28 4.03 4.77 10.50
CA SER A 28 4.83 5.77 9.80
C SER A 28 6.24 5.88 10.35
N LEU A 29 6.40 5.76 11.67
CA LEU A 29 7.72 5.72 12.31
C LEU A 29 8.52 4.47 11.89
N ALA A 30 7.90 3.29 11.89
CA ALA A 30 8.57 2.06 11.48
C ALA A 30 9.05 2.13 10.02
N CYS A 31 8.22 2.69 9.13
CA CYS A 31 8.58 2.90 7.72
C CYS A 31 9.76 3.89 7.58
N ALA A 32 9.71 5.02 8.29
CA ALA A 32 10.78 6.02 8.28
C ALA A 32 12.11 5.42 8.75
N LEU A 33 12.10 4.62 9.82
CA LEU A 33 13.29 3.94 10.33
C LEU A 33 13.83 2.91 9.33
N ALA A 34 12.97 2.07 8.76
CA ALA A 34 13.36 1.08 7.76
C ALA A 34 14.03 1.72 6.55
N ARG A 35 13.46 2.83 6.04
CA ARG A 35 14.04 3.58 4.91
C ARG A 35 15.37 4.24 5.28
N LYS A 36 15.48 4.84 6.47
CA LYS A 36 16.74 5.40 6.98
C LYS A 36 17.84 4.35 7.08
N HIS A 37 17.51 3.13 7.49
CA HIS A 37 18.45 2.02 7.61
C HIS A 37 18.62 1.21 6.33
N ARG A 38 17.84 1.50 5.28
CA ARG A 38 17.79 0.75 4.02
C ARG A 38 17.50 -0.74 4.23
N ASP A 39 16.67 -1.04 5.22
CA ASP A 39 16.26 -2.41 5.59
C ASP A 39 14.75 -2.44 5.82
N MET A 40 14.04 -3.01 4.85
CA MET A 40 12.58 -3.12 4.89
C MET A 40 12.08 -4.34 5.66
N ARG A 41 12.95 -5.31 5.97
CA ARG A 41 12.56 -6.57 6.62
C ARG A 41 11.96 -6.32 8.00
N ALA A 42 12.63 -5.50 8.82
CA ALA A 42 12.14 -5.16 10.14
C ALA A 42 10.75 -4.49 10.11
N TYR A 43 10.49 -3.66 9.10
CA TYR A 43 9.18 -3.01 8.92
C TYR A 43 8.07 -4.02 8.58
N VAL A 44 8.31 -4.91 7.61
CA VAL A 44 7.28 -5.87 7.18
C VAL A 44 7.02 -6.93 8.24
N GLU A 45 8.04 -7.40 8.94
CA GLU A 45 7.90 -8.35 10.06
C GLU A 45 7.13 -7.74 11.23
N TYR A 46 7.43 -6.48 11.59
CA TYR A 46 6.68 -5.74 12.60
C TYR A 46 5.20 -5.61 12.23
N ASN A 47 4.89 -5.27 10.97
CA ASN A 47 3.50 -5.14 10.52
C ASN A 47 2.80 -6.49 10.47
N HIS A 48 3.50 -7.56 10.09
CA HIS A 48 2.96 -8.91 10.07
C HIS A 48 2.56 -9.36 11.48
N GLN A 49 3.48 -9.27 12.45
CA GLN A 49 3.20 -9.61 13.84
C GLN A 49 2.03 -8.78 14.41
N ARG A 50 1.96 -7.49 14.08
CA ARG A 50 0.85 -6.62 14.48
C ARG A 50 -0.49 -7.10 13.88
N ALA A 51 -0.49 -7.51 12.62
CA ALA A 51 -1.69 -8.03 11.95
C ALA A 51 -2.14 -9.38 12.55
N GLU A 52 -1.18 -10.26 12.89
CA GLU A 52 -1.46 -11.53 13.56
C GLU A 52 -2.09 -11.30 14.94
N LEU A 53 -1.49 -10.44 15.76
CA LEU A 53 -2.00 -10.09 17.09
C LEU A 53 -3.38 -9.44 17.04
N ALA A 54 -3.67 -8.70 15.97
CA ALA A 54 -4.98 -8.09 15.73
C ALA A 54 -6.02 -9.09 15.18
N GLY A 55 -5.67 -10.37 14.98
CA GLY A 55 -6.54 -11.40 14.40
C GLY A 55 -6.87 -11.16 12.92
N GLN A 56 -6.12 -10.28 12.24
CA GLN A 56 -6.40 -9.88 10.87
C GLN A 56 -5.88 -10.91 9.86
N VAL A 57 -4.91 -11.73 10.23
CA VAL A 57 -4.34 -12.76 9.34
C VAL A 57 -5.26 -13.98 9.19
N ALA A 58 -6.05 -14.32 10.21
CA ALA A 58 -6.89 -15.52 10.21
C ALA A 58 -8.28 -15.34 9.57
N ALA A 59 -8.76 -14.10 9.38
CA ALA A 59 -10.14 -13.82 8.98
C ALA A 59 -10.40 -13.90 7.45
N LEU A 60 -9.40 -14.21 6.62
CA LEU A 60 -9.43 -13.89 5.17
C LEU A 60 -8.93 -15.03 4.27
N ALA A 61 -8.96 -16.28 4.73
CA ALA A 61 -8.36 -17.42 4.01
C ALA A 61 -9.02 -17.75 2.66
N GLN A 62 -10.20 -17.21 2.34
CA GLN A 62 -10.83 -17.42 1.03
C GLN A 62 -10.86 -16.12 0.23
N PRO A 63 -10.09 -16.02 -0.88
CA PRO A 63 -10.14 -14.88 -1.79
C PRO A 63 -11.57 -14.60 -2.27
N ARG A 64 -11.95 -13.33 -2.22
CA ARG A 64 -13.23 -12.81 -2.69
C ARG A 64 -13.05 -12.25 -4.10
N LYS A 65 -14.03 -12.50 -4.97
CA LYS A 65 -14.04 -11.93 -6.30
C LYS A 65 -14.56 -10.49 -6.24
N VAL A 66 -13.79 -9.56 -6.81
CA VAL A 66 -14.13 -8.15 -6.90
C VAL A 66 -14.10 -7.74 -8.36
N ALA A 67 -15.15 -7.09 -8.86
CA ALA A 67 -15.21 -6.49 -10.17
C ALA A 67 -14.82 -5.02 -10.10
N LEU A 68 -13.91 -4.60 -10.99
CA LEU A 68 -13.48 -3.22 -11.14
C LEU A 68 -14.37 -2.46 -12.14
N PRO A 69 -14.34 -1.11 -12.14
CA PRO A 69 -15.15 -0.29 -13.05
C PRO A 69 -14.87 -0.53 -14.54
N ASP A 70 -13.67 -1.00 -14.89
CA ASP A 70 -13.27 -1.33 -16.26
C ASP A 70 -13.79 -2.72 -16.73
N GLY A 71 -14.50 -3.43 -15.86
CA GLY A 71 -15.04 -4.76 -16.12
C GLY A 71 -14.06 -5.91 -15.82
N SER A 72 -12.81 -5.61 -15.46
CA SER A 72 -11.87 -6.62 -14.99
C SER A 72 -12.25 -7.15 -13.61
N THR A 73 -11.69 -8.29 -13.22
CA THR A 73 -11.98 -8.91 -11.93
C THR A 73 -10.74 -9.37 -11.21
N LEU A 74 -10.67 -9.08 -9.92
CA LEU A 74 -9.59 -9.49 -9.01
C LEU A 74 -10.11 -10.56 -8.05
N LYS A 75 -9.20 -11.39 -7.53
CA LYS A 75 -9.48 -12.23 -6.36
C LYS A 75 -8.53 -11.84 -5.23
N VAL A 76 -9.11 -11.23 -4.20
CA VAL A 76 -8.40 -10.55 -3.11
C VAL A 76 -8.86 -11.07 -1.77
N ARG A 77 -7.97 -11.09 -0.80
CA ARG A 77 -8.30 -11.51 0.56
C ARG A 77 -8.88 -10.35 1.36
N ASP A 78 -8.35 -9.14 1.18
CA ASP A 78 -8.73 -7.96 1.96
C ASP A 78 -8.48 -6.61 1.27
N TYR A 79 -8.58 -5.54 2.05
CA TYR A 79 -8.29 -4.17 1.66
C TYR A 79 -6.86 -3.98 1.16
N ASP A 80 -5.88 -4.57 1.84
CA ASP A 80 -4.47 -4.38 1.46
C ASP A 80 -4.20 -5.07 0.13
N ASP A 81 -4.74 -6.26 -0.12
CA ASP A 81 -4.65 -6.91 -1.43
C ASP A 81 -5.27 -6.03 -2.55
N LEU A 82 -6.43 -5.40 -2.32
CA LEU A 82 -7.00 -4.45 -3.28
C LEU A 82 -6.09 -3.26 -3.54
N PHE A 83 -5.58 -2.63 -2.47
CA PHE A 83 -4.67 -1.50 -2.56
C PHE A 83 -3.39 -1.88 -3.33
N CYS A 84 -2.80 -3.04 -3.01
CA CYS A 84 -1.61 -3.57 -3.68
C CYS A 84 -1.87 -3.86 -5.17
N MET A 85 -2.99 -4.51 -5.51
CA MET A 85 -3.36 -4.83 -6.89
C MET A 85 -3.61 -3.58 -7.73
N ILE A 86 -4.41 -2.64 -7.22
CA ILE A 86 -4.79 -1.43 -7.95
C ILE A 86 -3.59 -0.53 -8.25
N ASN A 87 -2.60 -0.52 -7.35
CA ASN A 87 -1.38 0.26 -7.52
C ASN A 87 -0.23 -0.55 -8.16
N GLY A 88 -0.46 -1.81 -8.53
CA GLY A 88 0.53 -2.64 -9.24
C GLY A 88 1.68 -3.16 -8.37
N TYR A 89 1.58 -3.08 -7.04
CA TYR A 89 2.69 -3.32 -6.12
C TYR A 89 3.15 -4.77 -6.03
N TYR A 90 2.39 -5.73 -6.59
CA TYR A 90 2.84 -7.12 -6.71
C TYR A 90 3.79 -7.38 -7.90
N ASN A 91 4.10 -6.36 -8.71
CA ASN A 91 5.00 -6.50 -9.85
C ASN A 91 6.49 -6.44 -9.46
N MET A 92 6.86 -7.09 -8.36
CA MET A 92 8.21 -7.18 -7.83
C MET A 92 8.35 -8.50 -7.07
N SER A 93 9.51 -9.16 -7.11
CA SER A 93 9.70 -10.35 -6.27
C SER A 93 9.86 -9.95 -4.80
N ARG A 94 9.49 -10.85 -3.89
CA ARG A 94 9.72 -10.65 -2.44
C ARG A 94 11.21 -10.52 -2.12
N GLU A 95 12.07 -11.27 -2.81
CA GLU A 95 13.51 -11.19 -2.59
C GLU A 95 14.03 -9.79 -2.89
N GLU A 96 13.69 -9.23 -4.05
CA GLU A 96 14.09 -7.86 -4.40
C GLU A 96 13.46 -6.86 -3.43
N ALA A 97 12.16 -6.99 -3.12
CA ALA A 97 11.44 -6.05 -2.25
C ALA A 97 11.98 -5.99 -0.81
N LEU A 98 12.63 -7.05 -0.31
CA LEU A 98 13.11 -7.13 1.07
C LEU A 98 14.63 -7.07 1.20
N ASN A 99 15.38 -7.51 0.19
CA ASN A 99 16.83 -7.63 0.25
C ASN A 99 17.57 -6.67 -0.69
N ASP A 100 16.89 -6.06 -1.66
CA ASP A 100 17.46 -5.09 -2.58
C ASP A 100 16.74 -3.73 -2.44
N TYR A 101 17.25 -2.92 -1.52
CA TYR A 101 16.66 -1.60 -1.25
C TYR A 101 16.78 -0.65 -2.46
N GLU A 102 17.80 -0.80 -3.30
CA GLU A 102 17.99 0.04 -4.48
C GLU A 102 16.95 -0.31 -5.55
N ALA A 103 16.79 -1.61 -5.84
CA ALA A 103 15.73 -2.08 -6.74
C ALA A 103 14.35 -1.68 -6.23
N LEU A 104 14.08 -1.81 -4.92
CA LEU A 104 12.83 -1.37 -4.31
C LEU A 104 12.60 0.13 -4.49
N THR A 105 13.64 0.94 -4.32
CA THR A 105 13.53 2.40 -4.46
C THR A 105 13.25 2.79 -5.92
N HIS A 106 13.93 2.18 -6.89
CA HIS A 106 13.63 2.39 -8.31
C HIS A 106 12.20 1.96 -8.68
N MET A 107 11.73 0.84 -8.13
CA MET A 107 10.36 0.39 -8.34
C MET A 107 9.34 1.36 -7.71
N SER A 108 9.62 1.87 -6.51
CA SER A 108 8.80 2.89 -5.88
C SER A 108 8.78 4.19 -6.70
N GLU A 109 9.93 4.67 -7.18
CA GLU A 109 10.04 5.84 -8.07
C GLU A 109 9.14 5.68 -9.29
N HIS A 110 9.18 4.51 -9.93
CA HIS A 110 8.34 4.19 -11.07
C HIS A 110 6.86 4.30 -10.73
N PHE A 111 6.41 3.64 -9.66
CA PHE A 111 5.01 3.72 -9.24
C PHE A 111 4.59 5.13 -8.83
N CYS A 112 5.46 5.88 -8.15
CA CYS A 112 5.19 7.25 -7.76
C CYS A 112 5.08 8.20 -8.96
N SER A 113 5.86 7.97 -10.01
CA SER A 113 5.70 8.67 -11.29
C SER A 113 4.32 8.38 -11.91
N ILE A 114 3.87 7.12 -11.89
CA ILE A 114 2.53 6.76 -12.37
C ILE A 114 1.44 7.44 -11.53
N SER A 115 1.56 7.41 -10.19
CA SER A 115 0.60 8.08 -9.30
C SER A 115 0.49 9.58 -9.58
N LYS A 116 1.61 10.23 -9.90
CA LYS A 116 1.66 11.66 -10.25
C LYS A 116 0.90 12.00 -11.53
N GLU A 117 0.85 11.07 -12.49
CA GLU A 117 0.08 11.22 -13.72
C GLU A 117 -1.41 10.92 -13.52
N LEU A 118 -1.73 9.93 -12.68
CA LEU A 118 -3.10 9.44 -12.51
C LEU A 118 -3.92 10.21 -11.48
N VAL A 119 -3.29 10.82 -10.47
CA VAL A 119 -3.99 11.49 -9.36
C VAL A 119 -4.11 12.99 -9.60
N PRO A 120 -5.33 13.53 -9.72
CA PRO A 120 -5.54 14.98 -9.87
C PRO A 120 -4.95 15.76 -8.69
N ASP A 121 -4.46 16.97 -8.98
CA ASP A 121 -3.92 17.88 -7.96
C ASP A 121 -2.82 17.27 -7.07
N TYR A 122 -2.04 16.31 -7.61
CA TYR A 122 -0.98 15.56 -6.89
C TYR A 122 -0.08 16.43 -5.98
N ASN A 123 0.35 17.60 -6.47
CA ASN A 123 1.23 18.51 -5.71
C ASN A 123 0.55 19.22 -4.52
N ARG A 124 -0.79 19.20 -4.48
CA ARG A 124 -1.62 19.82 -3.44
C ARG A 124 -2.12 18.79 -2.41
N LEU A 125 -1.75 17.52 -2.59
CA LEU A 125 -2.12 16.46 -1.64
C LEU A 125 -1.62 16.79 -0.24
N SER A 126 -2.48 16.49 0.74
CA SER A 126 -2.22 16.69 2.16
C SER A 126 -2.43 15.39 2.92
N LEU A 127 -1.92 15.35 4.14
CA LEU A 127 -2.11 14.20 5.03
C LEU A 127 -3.51 14.11 5.61
N GLY A 128 -4.34 15.15 5.48
CA GLY A 128 -5.71 15.16 5.99
C GLY A 128 -6.50 13.96 5.46
N TYR A 129 -6.28 13.61 4.19
CA TYR A 129 -6.88 12.45 3.55
C TYR A 129 -6.56 11.12 4.26
N LEU A 130 -5.29 10.88 4.63
CA LEU A 130 -4.88 9.65 5.34
C LEU A 130 -5.49 9.56 6.76
N VAL A 131 -5.80 10.70 7.36
CA VAL A 131 -6.31 10.76 8.74
C VAL A 131 -7.84 10.66 8.76
N GLU A 132 -8.52 11.27 7.80
CA GLU A 132 -9.98 11.42 7.83
C GLU A 132 -10.69 10.48 6.86
N GLU A 133 -10.21 10.38 5.63
CA GLU A 133 -10.90 9.71 4.52
C GLU A 133 -10.52 8.24 4.41
N SER A 134 -9.21 7.93 4.38
CA SER A 134 -8.72 6.55 4.22
C SER A 134 -9.27 5.59 5.30
N PRO A 135 -9.31 5.93 6.60
CA PRO A 135 -9.86 5.02 7.61
C PRO A 135 -11.36 4.72 7.42
N ALA A 136 -12.15 5.67 6.91
CA ALA A 136 -13.55 5.47 6.62
C ALA A 136 -13.75 4.56 5.40
N HIS A 137 -12.98 4.80 4.34
CA HIS A 137 -12.98 3.95 3.15
C HIS A 137 -12.52 2.53 3.44
N ALA A 138 -11.45 2.36 4.21
CA ALA A 138 -10.97 1.04 4.62
C ALA A 138 -12.02 0.24 5.40
N ARG A 139 -12.82 0.89 6.27
CA ARG A 139 -13.96 0.24 6.95
C ARG A 139 -15.06 -0.16 5.97
N TYR A 140 -15.39 0.70 5.01
CA TYR A 140 -16.36 0.42 3.97
C TYR A 140 -15.96 -0.79 3.12
N ILE A 141 -14.75 -0.81 2.57
CA ILE A 141 -14.24 -1.92 1.76
C ILE A 141 -14.20 -3.21 2.57
N LYS A 142 -13.76 -3.17 3.83
CA LYS A 142 -13.80 -4.37 4.71
C LYS A 142 -15.22 -4.90 4.86
N SER A 143 -16.21 -4.02 5.03
CA SER A 143 -17.62 -4.44 5.11
C SER A 143 -18.14 -5.06 3.81
N LEU A 144 -17.70 -4.57 2.64
CA LEU A 144 -18.01 -5.18 1.35
C LEU A 144 -17.41 -6.57 1.23
N LEU A 145 -16.13 -6.73 1.57
CA LEU A 145 -15.44 -8.03 1.46
C LEU A 145 -15.98 -9.08 2.43
N MET A 146 -16.60 -8.65 3.53
CA MET A 146 -17.29 -9.51 4.49
C MET A 146 -18.75 -9.83 4.12
N SER A 147 -19.28 -9.28 3.02
CA SER A 147 -20.67 -9.53 2.63
C SER A 147 -20.88 -10.95 2.10
N ASP A 148 -22.12 -11.41 2.03
CA ASP A 148 -22.47 -12.72 1.47
C ASP A 148 -22.55 -12.74 -0.07
N ARG A 149 -22.31 -11.60 -0.75
CA ARG A 149 -22.43 -11.55 -2.21
C ARG A 149 -21.27 -12.29 -2.89
N PRO A 150 -21.54 -13.04 -3.96
CA PRO A 150 -20.51 -13.82 -4.66
C PRO A 150 -19.46 -12.95 -5.36
N VAL A 151 -19.84 -11.73 -5.78
CA VAL A 151 -18.95 -10.75 -6.41
C VAL A 151 -19.29 -9.37 -5.85
N GLU A 152 -18.27 -8.66 -5.39
CA GLU A 152 -18.40 -7.24 -5.03
C GLU A 152 -18.02 -6.35 -6.20
N HIS A 153 -18.67 -5.20 -6.32
CA HIS A 153 -18.41 -4.24 -7.37
C HIS A 153 -17.84 -2.97 -6.76
N LEU A 154 -16.63 -2.59 -7.19
CA LEU A 154 -16.07 -1.29 -6.87
C LEU A 154 -16.49 -0.28 -7.93
N ASN A 155 -16.69 0.96 -7.50
CA ASN A 155 -16.92 2.09 -8.40
C ASN A 155 -15.62 2.86 -8.65
N GLN A 156 -15.64 3.83 -9.57
CA GLN A 156 -14.45 4.61 -9.89
C GLN A 156 -13.91 5.39 -8.69
N SER A 157 -14.79 5.93 -7.83
CA SER A 157 -14.34 6.63 -6.62
C SER A 157 -13.58 5.73 -5.65
N ASP A 158 -13.87 4.43 -5.58
CA ASP A 158 -13.08 3.49 -4.78
C ASP A 158 -11.65 3.36 -5.31
N ILE A 159 -11.51 3.27 -6.63
CA ILE A 159 -10.19 3.21 -7.29
C ILE A 159 -9.42 4.50 -7.06
N ASP A 160 -10.10 5.64 -7.18
CA ASP A 160 -9.51 6.96 -6.98
C ASP A 160 -9.01 7.13 -5.54
N VAL A 161 -9.72 6.56 -4.55
CA VAL A 161 -9.29 6.55 -3.16
C VAL A 161 -7.98 5.77 -2.99
N PHE A 162 -7.93 4.53 -3.49
CA PHE A 162 -6.72 3.71 -3.40
C PHE A 162 -5.50 4.37 -4.07
N ARG A 163 -5.71 5.01 -5.22
CA ARG A 163 -4.66 5.76 -5.93
C ARG A 163 -4.22 7.01 -5.18
N THR A 164 -5.17 7.73 -4.57
CA THR A 164 -4.88 8.93 -3.78
C THR A 164 -4.09 8.58 -2.52
N GLU A 165 -4.42 7.49 -1.84
CA GLU A 165 -3.65 6.97 -0.71
C GLU A 165 -2.20 6.65 -1.11
N ALA A 166 -1.99 5.94 -2.23
CA ALA A 166 -0.65 5.66 -2.76
C ALA A 166 0.10 6.95 -3.14
N ALA A 167 -0.56 7.89 -3.81
CA ALA A 167 0.01 9.17 -4.20
C ALA A 167 0.49 10.01 -3.01
N ILE A 168 -0.30 10.06 -1.94
CA ILE A 168 0.09 10.75 -0.70
C ILE A 168 1.36 10.10 -0.12
N GLN A 169 1.41 8.78 -0.07
CA GLN A 169 2.57 8.06 0.45
C GLN A 169 3.82 8.33 -0.40
N CYS A 170 3.69 8.35 -1.73
CA CYS A 170 4.74 8.78 -2.63
C CYS A 170 5.25 10.20 -2.32
N ARG A 171 4.33 11.16 -2.13
CA ARG A 171 4.68 12.54 -1.79
C ARG A 171 5.44 12.66 -0.47
N MET A 172 5.19 11.77 0.50
CA MET A 172 5.79 11.87 1.83
C MET A 172 7.32 11.80 1.80
N ASP A 173 7.92 11.18 0.78
CA ASP A 173 9.37 11.18 0.56
C ASP A 173 9.75 11.70 -0.83
N ASN A 174 9.21 12.86 -1.21
CA ASN A 174 9.57 13.53 -2.45
C ASN A 174 9.49 12.62 -3.70
N ASP A 175 8.40 11.87 -3.82
CA ASP A 175 8.09 10.92 -4.91
C ASP A 175 8.83 9.56 -4.80
N HIS A 176 9.36 9.20 -3.62
CA HIS A 176 9.98 7.89 -3.32
C HIS A 176 9.30 7.13 -2.17
N GLY A 177 8.20 7.64 -1.63
CA GLY A 177 7.65 7.13 -0.36
C GLY A 177 6.85 5.82 -0.46
N GLY A 178 6.79 5.19 -1.63
CA GLY A 178 6.07 3.93 -1.86
C GLY A 178 6.81 2.67 -1.38
N ASN A 179 8.11 2.74 -1.06
CA ASN A 179 8.93 1.59 -0.66
C ASN A 179 8.25 0.69 0.40
N CYS A 180 7.63 1.31 1.40
CA CYS A 180 7.02 0.58 2.51
C CYS A 180 5.80 -0.24 2.10
N ASP A 181 4.96 0.33 1.23
CA ASP A 181 3.81 -0.39 0.71
C ASP A 181 4.21 -1.49 -0.26
N VAL A 182 5.15 -1.21 -1.18
CA VAL A 182 5.65 -2.22 -2.12
C VAL A 182 6.27 -3.39 -1.34
N ALA A 183 7.10 -3.11 -0.33
CA ALA A 183 7.66 -4.17 0.53
C ALA A 183 6.57 -4.94 1.28
N TRP A 184 5.57 -4.25 1.84
CA TRP A 184 4.47 -4.89 2.57
C TRP A 184 3.61 -5.79 1.68
N CYS A 185 3.27 -5.32 0.48
CA CYS A 185 2.52 -6.08 -0.51
C CYS A 185 3.24 -7.39 -0.85
N ASN A 186 4.52 -7.31 -1.25
CA ASN A 186 5.31 -8.47 -1.64
C ASN A 186 5.71 -9.38 -0.47
N TYR A 187 5.72 -8.87 0.76
CA TYR A 187 5.85 -9.72 1.94
C TYR A 187 4.59 -10.59 2.12
N ARG A 188 3.41 -10.02 1.92
CA ARG A 188 2.14 -10.69 2.25
C ARG A 188 1.62 -11.68 1.21
N GLY A 189 2.12 -11.62 -0.01
CA GLY A 189 1.63 -12.45 -1.09
C GLY A 189 2.21 -12.04 -2.43
N CYS A 190 1.69 -12.70 -3.45
CA CYS A 190 2.04 -12.51 -4.84
C CYS A 190 0.88 -12.95 -5.73
N LEU A 191 1.01 -12.58 -7.01
CA LEU A 191 0.08 -13.00 -8.04
C LEU A 191 0.28 -14.48 -8.38
N ASP A 192 -0.85 -15.17 -8.57
CA ASP A 192 -0.88 -16.47 -9.21
C ASP A 192 -0.58 -16.34 -10.72
N ALA A 193 -0.44 -17.48 -11.42
CA ALA A 193 -0.21 -17.53 -12.86
C ALA A 193 -1.32 -16.86 -13.70
N ASP A 194 -2.51 -16.63 -13.12
CA ASP A 194 -3.61 -15.91 -13.75
C ASP A 194 -3.46 -14.38 -13.69
N GLY A 195 -2.48 -13.87 -12.94
CA GLY A 195 -2.19 -12.44 -12.79
C GLY A 195 -3.26 -11.65 -12.02
N VAL A 196 -4.30 -12.30 -11.50
CA VAL A 196 -5.45 -11.62 -10.86
C VAL A 196 -5.83 -12.20 -9.50
N THR A 197 -5.30 -13.38 -9.16
CA THR A 197 -5.49 -14.02 -7.85
C THR A 197 -4.29 -13.76 -6.96
N VAL A 198 -4.52 -13.15 -5.79
CA VAL A 198 -3.49 -12.99 -4.77
C VAL A 198 -3.42 -14.26 -3.92
N ARG A 199 -2.25 -14.92 -3.87
CA ARG A 199 -2.01 -16.07 -3.00
C ARG A 199 -1.42 -15.63 -1.66
N GLN A 200 -1.88 -16.29 -0.59
CA GLN A 200 -1.25 -16.19 0.72
C GLN A 200 0.03 -17.02 0.75
N THR A 201 1.02 -16.45 1.41
CA THR A 201 2.20 -17.19 1.81
C THR A 201 2.35 -16.96 3.31
N ASP A 202 2.50 -18.03 4.08
CA ASP A 202 2.72 -17.90 5.53
C ASP A 202 4.10 -17.26 5.82
N TYR A 203 5.02 -17.32 4.83
CA TYR A 203 6.39 -16.77 4.92
C TYR A 203 6.97 -16.25 3.59
N GLY A 204 6.16 -15.95 2.57
CA GLY A 204 6.67 -15.40 1.31
C GLY A 204 7.02 -16.37 0.20
N GLU A 205 6.63 -17.63 0.31
CA GLU A 205 6.84 -18.63 -0.73
C GLU A 205 5.92 -18.39 -1.93
N CYS A 206 6.31 -17.42 -2.75
CA CYS A 206 5.77 -17.28 -4.08
C CYS A 206 6.35 -18.40 -4.95
N PRO A 207 5.52 -19.14 -5.71
CA PRO A 207 6.05 -20.11 -6.64
C PRO A 207 7.00 -19.39 -7.62
N PRO A 208 8.11 -20.03 -8.04
CA PRO A 208 8.93 -19.47 -9.11
C PRO A 208 8.06 -19.25 -10.35
N VAL A 209 8.12 -18.03 -10.90
CA VAL A 209 7.42 -17.66 -12.15
C VAL A 209 8.08 -18.32 -13.34
#